data_AF-A0A1M7DL75-F1
#
_entry.id   AF-A0A1M7DL75-F1
#
_cell.length_a   1.000
_cell.length_b   1.000
_cell.length_c   1.000
_cell.angle_alpha   90.00
_cell.angle_beta   90.00
_cell.angle_gamma   90.00
#
_symmetry.space_group_name_H-M   'P 1'
#
loop_
_entity.id
_entity.type
_entity.pdbx_description
1 polymer ?
#
loop_
_entity_poly.entity_id
_entity_poly.type
_entity_poly.pdbx_seq_one_letter_code
_entity_poly.pdbx_strand_id
1 'polypeptide(L)'
;MSMIRVLWATTLAALLAACASAPYAQRISERQAAYAAAAGAPVRQFRFFTLYSWEPLSDSQLAVYTRPNEAWLLDLGGGCPDLTFVNSIGLTSSVNQVMVGFDKVLTGRRSFPCTISQIRPIDVKSLKAVQQQQRLIKSAPRGTDKEATAQ
;
A
#
# COMPACT_ATOMS: atom_id res chain seq x y z
N MET A 1 42.83 25.83 11.42
CA MET A 1 42.10 24.96 12.37
C MET A 1 40.57 25.02 12.23
N SER A 2 39.94 26.18 11.99
CA SER A 2 38.48 26.25 11.74
C SER A 2 38.01 25.54 10.46
N MET A 3 38.77 25.60 9.36
CA MET A 3 38.40 24.93 8.09
C MET A 3 38.28 23.41 8.23
N ILE A 4 39.16 22.78 9.01
CA ILE A 4 39.14 21.34 9.26
C ILE A 4 37.88 20.96 10.08
N ARG A 5 37.53 21.74 11.10
CA ARG A 5 36.30 21.50 11.89
C ARG A 5 35.02 21.65 11.06
N VAL A 6 34.99 22.59 10.13
CA VAL A 6 33.85 22.80 9.21
C VAL A 6 33.72 21.63 8.21
N LEU A 7 34.85 21.11 7.73
CA LEU A 7 34.87 19.92 6.87
C LEU A 7 34.36 18.68 7.63
N TRP A 8 34.83 18.44 8.86
CA TRP A 8 34.33 17.32 9.66
C TRP A 8 32.83 17.42 9.98
N ALA A 9 32.33 18.62 10.27
CA ALA A 9 30.92 18.84 10.54
C ALA A 9 30.02 18.59 9.31
N THR A 10 30.48 18.97 8.11
CA THR A 10 29.73 18.76 6.86
C THR A 10 29.72 17.29 6.45
N THR A 11 30.83 16.56 6.60
CA THR A 11 30.85 15.12 6.35
C THR A 11 29.92 14.37 7.31
N LEU A 12 29.93 14.74 8.60
CA LEU A 12 29.07 14.12 9.60
C LEU A 12 27.59 14.37 9.29
N ALA A 13 27.20 15.59 8.92
CA ALA A 13 25.82 15.90 8.54
C ALA A 13 25.35 15.11 7.30
N ALA A 14 26.22 14.91 6.31
CA ALA A 14 25.91 14.11 5.11
C ALA A 14 25.72 12.62 5.43
N LEU A 15 26.48 12.08 6.39
CA LEU A 15 26.36 10.69 6.86
C LEU A 15 25.01 10.43 7.58
N LEU A 16 24.47 11.41 8.30
CA LEU A 16 23.16 11.25 8.96
C LEU A 16 21.98 11.21 7.98
N ALA A 17 22.07 11.90 6.83
CA ALA A 17 21.00 11.90 5.83
C ALA A 17 20.84 10.53 5.12
N ALA A 18 21.88 9.71 5.08
CA ALA A 18 21.86 8.39 4.46
C ALA A 18 21.12 7.31 5.27
N CYS A 19 20.80 7.58 6.54
CA CYS A 19 19.98 6.69 7.38
C CYS A 19 18.47 6.85 7.14
N ALA A 20 18.05 7.80 6.32
CA ALA A 20 16.64 7.97 5.98
C ALA A 20 16.20 6.84 5.04
N SER A 21 15.47 5.87 5.58
CA SER A 21 14.79 4.84 4.78
C SER A 21 14.03 5.47 3.61
N ALA A 22 13.90 4.76 2.48
CA ALA A 22 13.19 5.25 1.30
C ALA A 22 11.94 6.06 1.69
N PRO A 23 11.77 7.30 1.18
CA PRO A 23 10.69 8.19 1.55
C PRO A 23 9.35 7.45 1.63
N TYR A 24 8.61 7.64 2.72
CA TYR A 24 7.33 6.96 2.95
C TYR A 24 6.40 7.05 1.74
N ALA A 25 6.33 8.23 1.11
CA ALA A 25 5.56 8.48 -0.09
C ALA A 25 5.92 7.54 -1.27
N GLN A 26 7.21 7.25 -1.47
CA GLN A 26 7.65 6.32 -2.52
C GLN A 26 7.20 4.90 -2.24
N ARG A 27 7.22 4.46 -0.98
CA ARG A 27 6.74 3.10 -0.61
C ARG A 27 5.25 2.94 -0.83
N ILE A 28 4.47 3.99 -0.58
CA ILE A 28 3.01 3.97 -0.82
C ILE A 28 2.71 3.95 -2.31
N SER A 29 3.42 4.76 -3.12
CA SER A 29 3.21 4.76 -4.57
C SER A 29 3.64 3.44 -5.23
N GLU A 30 4.77 2.86 -4.82
CA GLU A 30 5.21 1.52 -5.26
C GLU A 30 4.15 0.45 -4.94
N ARG A 31 3.55 0.53 -3.75
CA ARG A 31 2.50 -0.41 -3.33
C ARG A 31 1.24 -0.24 -4.17
N GLN A 32 0.76 0.98 -4.37
CA GLN A 32 -0.38 1.27 -5.25
C GLN A 32 -0.14 0.74 -6.67
N ALA A 33 1.06 0.97 -7.21
CA ALA A 33 1.45 0.49 -8.54
C ALA A 33 1.45 -1.05 -8.62
N ALA A 34 1.93 -1.75 -7.59
CA ALA A 34 1.91 -3.21 -7.55
C ALA A 34 0.47 -3.77 -7.57
N TYR A 35 -0.44 -3.14 -6.81
CA TYR A 35 -1.87 -3.51 -6.83
C TYR A 35 -2.53 -3.20 -8.17
N ALA A 36 -2.24 -2.04 -8.77
CA ALA A 36 -2.76 -1.66 -10.07
C ALA A 36 -2.27 -2.61 -11.18
N ALA A 37 -1.00 -3.01 -11.16
CA ALA A 37 -0.42 -3.94 -12.12
C ALA A 37 -0.99 -5.36 -12.00
N ALA A 38 -1.35 -5.79 -10.79
CA ALA A 38 -2.00 -7.08 -10.55
C ALA A 38 -3.52 -7.03 -10.77
N ALA A 39 -4.11 -5.85 -11.00
CA ALA A 39 -5.54 -5.71 -11.20
C ALA A 39 -5.94 -6.04 -12.65
N GLY A 40 -6.95 -6.88 -12.80
CA GLY A 40 -7.53 -7.25 -14.08
C GLY A 40 -8.52 -6.20 -14.62
N ALA A 41 -9.25 -6.61 -15.65
CA ALA A 41 -10.28 -5.78 -16.26
C ALA A 41 -11.39 -5.40 -15.25
N PRO A 42 -11.99 -4.20 -15.38
CA PRO A 42 -13.09 -3.79 -14.51
C PRO A 42 -14.28 -4.74 -14.62
N VAL A 43 -14.87 -5.09 -13.48
CA VAL A 43 -16.11 -5.87 -13.39
C VAL A 43 -17.20 -5.06 -12.70
N ARG A 44 -18.45 -5.48 -12.88
CA ARG A 44 -19.60 -4.78 -12.30
C ARG A 44 -19.84 -5.10 -10.83
N GLN A 45 -19.43 -6.28 -10.39
CA GLN A 45 -19.79 -6.82 -9.08
C GLN A 45 -18.87 -7.96 -8.66
N PHE A 46 -18.82 -8.24 -7.36
CA PHE A 46 -18.27 -9.47 -6.81
C PHE A 46 -19.15 -10.02 -5.70
N ARG A 47 -18.95 -11.30 -5.35
CA ARG A 47 -19.65 -11.94 -4.24
C ARG A 47 -18.68 -12.17 -3.09
N PHE A 48 -19.15 -11.98 -1.86
CA PHE A 48 -18.40 -12.33 -0.67
C PHE A 48 -19.33 -12.72 0.48
N PHE A 49 -18.87 -13.65 1.32
CA PHE A 49 -19.58 -14.08 2.53
C PHE A 49 -18.88 -13.60 3.80
N THR A 50 -17.56 -13.44 3.72
CA THR A 50 -16.72 -12.95 4.80
C THR A 50 -15.68 -12.02 4.23
N LEU A 51 -15.37 -10.97 4.97
CA LEU A 51 -14.26 -10.09 4.69
C LEU A 51 -13.02 -10.67 5.38
N TYR A 52 -12.18 -11.38 4.63
CA TYR A 52 -10.98 -12.03 5.17
C TYR A 52 -9.96 -11.00 5.66
N SER A 53 -9.70 -9.98 4.84
CA SER A 53 -8.78 -8.89 5.17
C SER A 53 -9.03 -7.71 4.23
N TRP A 54 -8.41 -6.58 4.52
CA TRP A 54 -8.48 -5.39 3.69
C TRP A 54 -7.19 -4.56 3.87
N GLU A 55 -6.84 -3.78 2.86
CA GLU A 55 -5.67 -2.92 2.90
C GLU A 55 -5.98 -1.58 2.21
N PRO A 56 -5.88 -0.44 2.93
CA PRO A 56 -6.06 0.87 2.33
C PRO A 56 -4.80 1.22 1.51
N LEU A 57 -4.99 1.65 0.27
CA LEU A 57 -3.90 2.04 -0.61
C LEU A 57 -3.77 3.57 -0.71
N SER A 58 -4.91 4.26 -0.67
CA SER A 58 -5.05 5.71 -0.59
C SER A 58 -6.41 6.04 0.03
N ASP A 59 -6.76 7.32 0.14
CA ASP A 59 -8.12 7.72 0.54
C ASP A 59 -9.19 7.37 -0.50
N SER A 60 -8.81 7.04 -1.74
CA SER A 60 -9.75 6.70 -2.82
C SER A 60 -9.62 5.27 -3.32
N GLN A 61 -8.72 4.48 -2.76
CA GLN A 61 -8.43 3.13 -3.24
C GLN A 61 -8.19 2.14 -2.11
N LEU A 62 -8.86 0.99 -2.21
CA LEU A 62 -8.92 -0.03 -1.17
C LEU A 62 -8.78 -1.42 -1.81
N ALA A 63 -7.89 -2.26 -1.28
CA ALA A 63 -7.87 -3.68 -1.59
C ALA A 63 -8.72 -4.45 -0.56
N VAL A 64 -9.59 -5.33 -1.04
CA VAL A 64 -10.50 -6.16 -0.25
C VAL A 64 -10.20 -7.62 -0.53
N TYR A 65 -9.93 -8.40 0.51
CA TYR A 65 -9.71 -9.83 0.42
C TYR A 65 -10.94 -10.57 0.91
N THR A 66 -11.53 -11.36 0.03
CA THR A 66 -12.69 -12.22 0.37
C THR A 66 -12.21 -13.63 0.78
N ARG A 67 -11.02 -14.02 0.32
CA ARG A 67 -10.29 -15.24 0.71
C ARG A 67 -8.77 -14.99 0.63
N PRO A 68 -7.92 -15.87 1.17
CA PRO A 68 -6.45 -15.70 1.12
C PRO A 68 -5.82 -15.57 -0.29
N ASN A 69 -6.53 -16.02 -1.33
CA ASN A 69 -6.10 -15.97 -2.74
C ASN A 69 -7.15 -15.29 -3.65
N GLU A 70 -8.09 -14.54 -3.07
CA GLU A 70 -9.16 -13.88 -3.82
C GLU A 70 -9.34 -12.46 -3.30
N ALA A 71 -9.00 -11.48 -4.13
CA ALA A 71 -9.01 -10.07 -3.76
C ALA A 71 -9.57 -9.18 -4.88
N TRP A 72 -10.06 -8.02 -4.47
CA TRP A 72 -10.71 -7.03 -5.31
C TRP A 72 -10.13 -5.66 -5.00
N LEU A 73 -9.74 -4.94 -6.05
CA LEU A 73 -9.34 -3.54 -5.98
C LEU A 73 -10.58 -2.67 -6.18
N LEU A 74 -10.89 -1.86 -5.18
CA LEU A 74 -12.02 -0.95 -5.18
C LEU A 74 -11.51 0.47 -5.31
N ASP A 75 -12.08 1.21 -6.26
CA ASP A 75 -11.94 2.67 -6.29
C ASP A 75 -13.22 3.29 -5.69
N LEU A 76 -13.05 4.35 -4.89
CA LEU A 76 -14.11 5.01 -4.14
C LEU A 76 -14.39 6.39 -4.73
N GLY A 77 -15.61 6.57 -5.26
CA GLY A 77 -16.05 7.81 -5.88
C GLY A 77 -16.12 8.94 -4.86
N GLY A 78 -15.31 9.98 -5.07
CA GLY A 78 -15.21 11.13 -4.15
C GLY A 78 -14.23 10.93 -2.99
N GLY A 79 -13.53 9.78 -2.94
CA GLY A 79 -12.65 9.43 -1.84
C GLY A 79 -13.39 9.04 -0.56
N CYS A 80 -12.61 8.71 0.46
CA CYS A 80 -13.08 8.20 1.72
C CYS A 80 -12.20 8.78 2.83
N PRO A 81 -12.70 9.75 3.61
CA PRO A 81 -11.91 10.43 4.62
C PRO A 81 -11.25 9.46 5.60
N ASP A 82 -9.97 9.71 5.86
CA ASP A 82 -9.14 8.96 6.81
C ASP A 82 -9.09 7.45 6.59
N LEU A 83 -9.32 6.97 5.36
CA LEU A 83 -9.33 5.54 5.05
C LEU A 83 -8.00 4.86 5.38
N THR A 84 -6.88 5.57 5.29
CA THR A 84 -5.56 5.03 5.68
C THR A 84 -5.34 4.94 7.19
N PHE A 85 -6.21 5.54 7.99
CA PHE A 85 -6.09 5.62 9.46
C PHE A 85 -7.18 4.87 10.20
N VAL A 86 -8.19 4.34 9.50
CA VAL A 86 -9.26 3.58 10.14
C VAL A 86 -8.78 2.21 10.60
N ASN A 87 -9.35 1.71 11.70
CA ASN A 87 -9.00 0.40 12.25
C ASN A 87 -9.94 -0.72 11.75
N SER A 88 -11.05 -0.34 11.11
CA SER A 88 -12.08 -1.27 10.66
C SER A 88 -12.88 -0.66 9.50
N ILE A 89 -13.31 -1.51 8.59
CA ILE A 89 -14.24 -1.16 7.51
C ILE A 89 -15.46 -2.09 7.51
N GLY A 90 -16.55 -1.62 6.92
CA GLY A 90 -17.68 -2.44 6.49
C GLY A 90 -17.91 -2.31 4.98
N LEU A 91 -18.57 -3.30 4.39
CA LEU A 91 -19.07 -3.22 3.02
C LEU A 91 -20.58 -3.39 3.05
N THR A 92 -21.31 -2.48 2.39
CA THR A 92 -22.71 -2.77 2.08
C THR A 92 -22.75 -3.83 0.99
N SER A 93 -23.80 -4.65 1.02
CA SER A 93 -24.05 -5.63 -0.03
C SER A 93 -25.51 -6.03 -0.07
N SER A 94 -25.96 -6.52 -1.22
CA SER A 94 -27.27 -7.14 -1.40
C SER A 94 -27.08 -8.60 -1.77
N VAL A 95 -27.65 -9.53 -1.00
CA VAL A 95 -27.54 -10.98 -1.28
C VAL A 95 -26.08 -11.43 -1.48
N ASN A 96 -25.20 -11.03 -0.54
CA ASN A 96 -23.76 -11.32 -0.55
C ASN A 96 -23.03 -10.82 -1.81
N GLN A 97 -23.55 -9.77 -2.44
CA GLN A 97 -23.01 -9.19 -3.66
C GLN A 97 -22.79 -7.69 -3.50
N VAL A 98 -21.60 -7.25 -3.90
CA VAL A 98 -21.17 -5.86 -3.93
C VAL A 98 -21.18 -5.38 -5.37
N MET A 99 -21.84 -4.26 -5.65
CA MET A 99 -22.03 -3.71 -6.98
C MET A 99 -21.49 -2.28 -7.09
N VAL A 100 -20.86 -1.99 -8.23
CA VAL A 100 -20.43 -0.63 -8.59
C VAL A 100 -21.62 0.34 -8.56
N GLY A 101 -21.43 1.51 -7.96
CA GLY A 101 -22.38 2.63 -7.92
C GLY A 101 -23.47 2.52 -6.85
N PHE A 102 -23.72 1.32 -6.32
CA PHE A 102 -24.74 1.08 -5.29
C PHE A 102 -24.10 0.90 -3.93
N ASP A 103 -23.14 -0.02 -3.86
CA ASP A 103 -22.52 -0.39 -2.60
C ASP A 103 -21.42 0.56 -2.16
N LYS A 104 -21.17 0.53 -0.86
CA LYS A 104 -20.35 1.51 -0.16
C LYS A 104 -19.38 0.83 0.79
N VAL A 105 -18.20 1.42 0.91
CA VAL A 105 -17.29 1.18 2.02
C VAL A 105 -17.71 2.06 3.19
N LEU A 106 -17.89 1.46 4.36
CA LEU A 106 -18.20 2.15 5.61
C LEU A 106 -16.94 2.24 6.46
N THR A 107 -16.59 3.42 6.95
CA THR A 107 -15.38 3.61 7.77
C THR A 107 -15.70 4.10 9.20
N GLY A 108 -14.97 3.55 10.17
CA GLY A 108 -14.92 4.04 11.55
C GLY A 108 -16.24 4.01 12.34
N ARG A 109 -16.27 4.72 13.49
CA ARG A 109 -17.41 4.75 14.43
C ARG A 109 -18.66 5.45 13.88
N ARG A 110 -18.50 6.38 12.93
CA ARG A 110 -19.62 7.12 12.31
C ARG A 110 -20.07 6.53 10.97
N SER A 111 -19.46 5.42 10.53
CA SER A 111 -19.81 4.71 9.29
C SER A 111 -19.94 5.65 8.10
N PHE A 112 -18.92 6.49 7.85
CA PHE A 112 -18.98 7.43 6.73
C PHE A 112 -19.05 6.62 5.42
N PRO A 113 -20.09 6.81 4.59
CA PRO A 113 -20.34 5.93 3.46
C PRO A 113 -19.63 6.41 2.18
N CYS A 114 -18.69 5.63 1.69
CA CYS A 114 -17.88 5.91 0.51
C CYS A 114 -18.33 5.03 -0.66
N THR A 115 -18.91 5.61 -1.71
CA THR A 115 -19.50 4.85 -2.82
C THR A 115 -18.43 4.18 -3.68
N ILE A 116 -18.61 2.89 -4.01
CA ILE A 116 -17.69 2.15 -4.86
C ILE A 116 -17.93 2.57 -6.32
N SER A 117 -16.92 3.16 -6.97
CA SER A 117 -17.01 3.62 -8.36
C SER A 117 -16.46 2.60 -9.36
N GLN A 118 -15.53 1.74 -8.93
CA GLN A 118 -14.96 0.70 -9.79
C GLN A 118 -14.53 -0.51 -8.97
N ILE A 119 -14.64 -1.70 -9.59
CA ILE A 119 -14.21 -2.97 -9.04
C ILE A 119 -13.30 -3.64 -10.06
N ARG A 120 -12.11 -4.08 -9.64
CA ARG A 120 -11.21 -4.90 -10.46
C ARG A 120 -10.79 -6.16 -9.67
N PRO A 121 -10.83 -7.37 -10.25
CA PRO A 121 -10.25 -8.55 -9.60
C PRO A 121 -8.73 -8.40 -9.53
N ILE A 122 -8.11 -8.88 -8.47
CA ILE A 122 -6.65 -8.87 -8.31
C ILE A 122 -6.12 -10.28 -8.52
N ASP A 123 -5.10 -10.42 -9.36
CA ASP A 123 -4.26 -11.63 -9.37
C ASP A 123 -3.34 -11.62 -8.15
N VAL A 124 -3.81 -12.25 -7.07
CA VAL A 124 -3.09 -12.31 -5.80
C VAL A 124 -1.76 -13.04 -5.93
N LYS A 125 -1.60 -13.96 -6.90
CA LYS A 125 -0.34 -14.70 -7.08
C LYS A 125 0.75 -13.79 -7.63
N SER A 126 0.46 -13.04 -8.70
CA SER A 126 1.43 -12.07 -9.23
C SER A 126 1.75 -10.97 -8.23
N LEU A 127 0.75 -10.47 -7.49
CA LEU A 127 0.98 -9.51 -6.41
C LEU A 127 1.95 -10.04 -5.35
N LYS A 128 1.74 -11.28 -4.86
CA LYS A 128 2.63 -11.91 -3.88
C LYS A 128 4.05 -12.08 -4.41
N ALA A 129 4.21 -12.44 -5.68
CA ALA A 129 5.53 -12.58 -6.31
C ALA A 129 6.30 -11.26 -6.32
N VAL A 130 5.65 -10.15 -6.72
CA VAL A 130 6.26 -8.80 -6.69
C VAL A 130 6.64 -8.40 -5.27
N GLN A 131 5.75 -8.60 -4.30
CA GLN A 131 6.02 -8.27 -2.90
C GLN A 131 7.17 -9.10 -2.31
N GLN A 132 7.28 -10.37 -2.66
CA GLN A 132 8.39 -11.24 -2.23
C GLN A 132 9.72 -10.74 -2.79
N GLN A 133 9.77 -10.40 -4.08
CA GLN A 133 10.99 -9.88 -4.70
C GLN A 133 11.43 -8.55 -4.05
N GLN A 134 10.49 -7.66 -3.76
CA GLN A 134 10.78 -6.42 -3.02
C GLN A 134 11.32 -6.67 -1.61
N ARG A 135 10.81 -7.69 -0.91
CA ARG A 135 11.33 -8.06 0.42
C ARG A 135 12.77 -8.56 0.32
N LEU A 136 13.06 -9.43 -0.64
CA LEU A 136 14.41 -9.98 -0.85
C LEU A 136 15.44 -8.88 -1.16
N ILE A 137 15.10 -7.93 -2.04
CA ILE A 137 15.96 -6.79 -2.37
C ILE A 137 16.24 -5.92 -1.13
N LYS A 138 15.23 -5.68 -0.29
CA LYS A 138 15.38 -4.89 0.95
C LYS A 138 16.18 -5.61 2.02
N SER A 139 16.22 -6.95 2.01
CA SER A 139 16.96 -7.78 2.97
C SER A 139 18.38 -8.15 2.52
N ALA A 140 18.77 -7.88 1.27
CA ALA A 140 20.14 -8.11 0.83
C ALA A 140 21.12 -7.32 1.74
N PRO A 141 22.24 -7.93 2.18
CA PRO A 141 23.18 -7.27 3.09
C PRO A 141 23.62 -5.95 2.48
N ARG A 142 23.38 -4.86 3.19
CA ARG A 142 23.95 -3.56 2.86
C ARG A 142 25.46 -3.72 2.99
N GLY A 143 26.17 -3.72 1.86
CA GLY A 143 27.56 -4.15 1.76
C GLY A 143 28.45 -3.64 2.90
N THR A 144 29.18 -4.56 3.51
CA THR A 144 30.35 -4.29 4.36
C THR A 144 31.50 -3.86 3.46
N ASP A 145 31.34 -2.73 2.77
CA ASP A 145 32.36 -2.20 1.86
C ASP A 145 33.01 -1.01 2.55
N LYS A 146 33.84 -1.26 3.58
CA LYS A 146 34.84 -0.30 4.11
C LYS A 146 35.77 -0.86 5.19
N GLU A 147 36.22 -2.10 5.04
CA GLU A 147 37.39 -2.61 5.78
C GLU A 147 38.49 -3.01 4.79
N ALA A 148 38.89 -2.08 3.93
CA ALA A 148 40.01 -2.27 3.00
C ALA A 148 40.55 -0.96 2.44
N THR A 149 40.82 0.06 3.26
CA THR A 149 41.78 1.14 2.93
C THR A 149 41.99 2.06 4.13
N ALA A 150 42.95 1.70 4.99
CA ALA A 150 43.70 2.63 5.84
C ALA A 150 44.90 1.85 6.42
N GLN A 151 45.91 1.66 5.58
CA GLN A 151 47.31 1.72 6.01
C GLN A 151 47.83 3.11 5.61
#